data_AF-A0A561T0L4-F1
#
_entry.id   AF-A0A561T0L4-F1
#
_cell.length_a   1.000
_cell.length_b   1.000
_cell.length_c   1.000
_cell.angle_alpha   90.00
_cell.angle_beta   90.00
_cell.angle_gamma   90.00
#
_symmetry.space_group_name_H-M   'P 1'
#
loop_
_entity.id
_entity.type
_entity.pdbx_description
1 polymer ?
#
loop_
_entity_poly.entity_id
_entity_poly.type
_entity_poly.pdbx_seq_one_letter_code
_entity_poly.pdbx_strand_id
1 'polypeptide(L)'
;MAPLMAAVTAAVGTAAGPRRARRRSVLARRPELVPLGVAGPAWLVVVGAGGAGLHSRQGDGPGGAAAMTAVMVIAMTAPFAVPGVRTAVFTSLWRLARRVAACYTGAFLAAWLAIAAGLALAGTALTWAIPAESAGCLLLVAAALAQADPERRRWLAGCARPARIRLRAALPDAIRGGALDAARCARLCALPMLAMLVLPAGIALMVALTGLSLAERIFEGRRWGAIAAGYLSLPLALDLTPAAGH
;
A
#
# COMPACT_ATOMS: atom_id res chain seq x y z
N MET A 1 -28.07 8.27 5.90
CA MET A 1 -26.98 7.38 5.39
C MET A 1 -27.50 6.27 4.45
N ALA A 2 -28.55 6.54 3.65
CA ALA A 2 -29.16 5.56 2.73
C ALA A 2 -29.10 5.87 1.21
N PRO A 3 -28.64 7.03 0.68
CA PRO A 3 -28.73 7.29 -0.77
C PRO A 3 -27.49 6.89 -1.60
N LEU A 4 -26.36 6.46 -0.99
CA LEU A 4 -25.11 6.21 -1.73
C LEU A 4 -25.00 4.80 -2.37
N MET A 5 -25.88 3.84 -2.05
CA MET A 5 -25.87 2.51 -2.68
C MET A 5 -26.71 2.40 -3.96
N ALA A 6 -27.63 3.33 -4.23
CA ALA A 6 -28.56 3.23 -5.36
C ALA A 6 -27.95 3.64 -6.71
N ALA A 7 -26.90 4.48 -6.70
CA ALA A 7 -26.30 5.02 -7.93
C ALA A 7 -25.41 4.02 -8.69
N VAL A 8 -25.05 2.88 -8.09
CA VAL A 8 -24.14 1.89 -8.72
C VAL A 8 -24.91 0.83 -9.54
N THR A 9 -26.22 0.73 -9.38
CA THR A 9 -27.03 -0.36 -9.97
C THR A 9 -27.77 -0.03 -11.28
N ALA A 10 -27.93 1.24 -11.64
CA ALA A 10 -28.85 1.64 -12.73
C ALA A 10 -28.25 1.66 -14.16
N ALA A 11 -26.95 1.41 -14.34
CA ALA A 11 -26.29 1.50 -15.66
C ALA A 11 -26.17 0.15 -16.40
N VAL A 12 -27.19 -0.71 -16.31
CA VAL A 12 -27.25 -2.01 -17.01
C VAL A 12 -28.46 -2.04 -17.96
N GLY A 13 -28.50 -1.06 -18.88
CA GLY A 13 -29.45 -1.01 -19.98
C GLY A 13 -28.99 -1.88 -21.16
N THR A 14 -29.91 -2.71 -21.64
CA THR A 14 -29.77 -3.72 -22.69
C THR A 14 -29.73 -3.11 -24.09
N ALA A 15 -28.53 -2.86 -24.63
CA ALA A 15 -28.33 -2.64 -26.06
C ALA A 15 -27.66 -3.90 -26.66
N ALA A 16 -28.44 -4.73 -27.34
CA ALA A 16 -27.98 -5.86 -28.13
C ALA A 16 -27.35 -5.35 -29.43
N GLY A 17 -26.18 -4.72 -29.31
CA GLY A 17 -25.36 -4.29 -30.44
C GLY A 17 -24.58 -5.44 -31.07
N PRO A 18 -24.11 -5.27 -32.32
CA PRO A 18 -23.45 -6.31 -33.11
C PRO A 18 -22.30 -6.95 -32.34
N ARG A 19 -22.19 -8.28 -32.46
CA ARG A 19 -21.15 -9.15 -31.87
C ARG A 19 -19.77 -8.79 -32.41
N ARG A 20 -19.27 -7.58 -32.14
CA ARG A 20 -17.84 -7.29 -32.19
C ARG A 20 -17.22 -8.29 -31.24
N ALA A 21 -16.32 -9.13 -31.75
CA ALA A 21 -15.42 -9.95 -30.97
C ALA A 21 -14.64 -8.99 -30.05
N ARG A 22 -15.26 -8.68 -28.90
CA ARG A 22 -14.79 -7.68 -27.95
C ARG A 22 -13.52 -8.28 -27.41
N ARG A 23 -12.37 -7.84 -27.93
CA ARG A 23 -11.04 -8.25 -27.45
C ARG A 23 -11.12 -8.13 -25.93
N ARG A 24 -11.24 -9.29 -25.26
CA ARG A 24 -11.29 -9.34 -23.80
C ARG A 24 -10.00 -8.67 -23.35
N SER A 25 -10.11 -7.53 -22.67
CA SER A 25 -8.97 -6.75 -22.18
C SER A 25 -7.99 -7.64 -21.39
N VAL A 26 -6.72 -7.26 -21.29
CA VAL A 26 -5.74 -8.09 -20.56
C VAL A 26 -6.19 -8.34 -19.11
N LEU A 27 -6.76 -7.32 -18.45
CA LEU A 27 -7.38 -7.42 -17.12
C LEU A 27 -8.57 -8.41 -17.06
N ALA A 28 -9.25 -8.63 -18.18
CA ALA A 28 -10.30 -9.63 -18.28
C ALA A 28 -9.77 -11.07 -18.25
N ARG A 29 -8.52 -11.26 -18.67
CA ARG A 29 -7.82 -12.55 -18.71
C ARG A 29 -6.92 -12.76 -17.50
N ARG A 30 -6.55 -11.69 -16.81
CA ARG A 30 -5.63 -11.69 -15.67
C ARG A 30 -6.13 -10.75 -14.56
N PRO A 31 -7.20 -11.13 -13.85
CA PRO A 31 -7.74 -10.33 -12.74
C PRO A 31 -6.74 -10.13 -11.59
N GLU A 32 -5.69 -10.96 -11.51
CA GLU A 32 -4.56 -10.78 -10.59
C GLU A 32 -3.75 -9.51 -10.83
N LEU A 33 -3.85 -8.90 -12.02
CA LEU A 33 -3.18 -7.64 -12.35
C LEU A 33 -3.95 -6.39 -11.92
N VAL A 34 -5.13 -6.53 -11.32
CA VAL A 34 -5.93 -5.37 -10.85
C VAL A 34 -5.14 -4.45 -9.91
N PRO A 35 -4.43 -4.95 -8.87
CA PRO A 35 -3.65 -4.08 -8.01
C PRO A 35 -2.52 -3.34 -8.75
N LEU A 36 -1.85 -3.99 -9.71
CA LEU A 36 -0.80 -3.36 -10.52
C LEU A 36 -1.37 -2.31 -11.47
N GLY A 37 -2.57 -2.54 -12.00
CA GLY A 37 -3.29 -1.57 -12.81
C GLY A 37 -3.69 -0.30 -12.06
N VAL A 38 -3.82 -0.37 -10.72
CA VAL A 38 -4.03 0.79 -9.85
C VAL A 38 -2.70 1.40 -9.41
N ALA A 39 -1.70 0.56 -9.09
CA ALA A 39 -0.37 1.00 -8.67
C ALA A 39 0.36 1.81 -9.75
N GLY A 40 0.29 1.36 -11.01
CA GLY A 40 0.99 2.00 -12.13
C GLY A 40 0.62 3.48 -12.32
N PRO A 41 -0.67 3.81 -12.50
CA PRO A 41 -1.12 5.20 -12.57
C PRO A 41 -0.76 6.01 -11.32
N ALA A 42 -0.86 5.42 -10.12
CA ALA A 42 -0.48 6.10 -8.89
C ALA A 42 1.02 6.47 -8.87
N TRP A 43 1.90 5.55 -9.28
CA TRP A 43 3.33 5.84 -9.45
C TRP A 43 3.59 6.92 -10.50
N LEU A 44 2.89 6.90 -11.64
CA LEU A 44 3.03 7.94 -12.67
C LEU A 44 2.66 9.33 -12.13
N VAL A 45 1.61 9.43 -11.31
CA VAL A 45 1.22 10.69 -10.66
C VAL A 45 2.29 11.14 -9.65
N VAL A 46 2.83 10.22 -8.84
CA VAL A 46 3.91 10.54 -7.89
C VAL A 46 5.17 11.03 -8.61
N VAL A 47 5.59 10.34 -9.67
CA VAL A 47 6.76 10.71 -10.47
C VAL A 47 6.53 12.05 -11.17
N GLY A 48 5.36 12.23 -11.78
CA GLY A 48 4.99 13.48 -12.47
C GLY A 48 4.83 14.68 -11.53
N ALA A 49 4.56 14.46 -10.25
CA ALA A 49 4.55 15.51 -9.24
C ALA A 49 5.95 16.04 -8.89
N GLY A 50 7.01 15.29 -9.24
CA GLY A 50 8.40 15.61 -8.91
C GLY A 50 8.66 15.46 -7.42
N GLY A 51 9.75 14.80 -7.04
CA GLY A 51 10.09 14.58 -5.63
C GLY A 51 10.14 15.87 -4.79
N ALA A 52 10.52 16.99 -5.41
CA ALA A 52 10.52 18.32 -4.80
C ALA A 52 9.13 19.01 -4.78
N GLY A 53 8.24 18.66 -5.71
CA GLY A 53 6.89 19.23 -5.81
C GLY A 53 5.88 18.63 -4.82
N LEU A 54 6.25 17.51 -4.18
CA LEU A 54 5.44 16.87 -3.14
C LEU A 54 5.26 17.77 -1.91
N HIS A 55 6.26 18.61 -1.61
CA HIS A 55 6.22 19.52 -0.46
C HIS A 55 5.63 20.88 -0.80
N SER A 56 5.95 21.42 -1.98
CA SER A 56 5.38 22.71 -2.40
C SER A 56 3.85 22.62 -2.57
N ARG A 57 3.33 21.47 -3.01
CA ARG A 57 1.87 21.22 -3.10
C ARG A 57 1.16 20.97 -1.78
N GLN A 58 1.88 20.79 -0.66
CA GLN A 58 1.24 20.84 0.66
C GLN A 58 0.74 22.27 0.98
N GLY A 59 1.24 23.29 0.27
CA GLY A 59 0.72 24.66 0.31
C GLY A 59 -0.61 24.87 -0.40
N ASP A 60 -1.06 23.95 -1.27
CA ASP A 60 -2.31 24.06 -2.03
C ASP A 60 -3.58 23.76 -1.19
N GLY A 61 -3.44 23.73 0.14
CA GLY A 61 -4.50 23.48 1.10
C GLY A 61 -4.60 22.03 1.58
N PRO A 62 -5.41 21.79 2.64
CA PRO A 62 -5.47 20.48 3.32
C PRO A 62 -5.96 19.35 2.41
N GLY A 63 -6.76 19.66 1.39
CA GLY A 63 -7.24 18.69 0.40
C GLY A 63 -6.14 18.17 -0.53
N GLY A 64 -5.20 19.02 -0.96
CA GLY A 64 -4.10 18.65 -1.85
C GLY A 64 -3.12 17.70 -1.18
N ALA A 65 -2.73 18.01 0.05
CA ALA A 65 -1.85 17.16 0.86
C ALA A 65 -2.45 15.77 1.11
N ALA A 66 -3.74 15.71 1.46
CA ALA A 66 -4.45 14.44 1.69
C ALA A 66 -4.55 13.59 0.41
N ALA A 67 -4.87 14.22 -0.73
CA ALA A 67 -4.94 13.53 -2.01
C ALA A 67 -3.57 12.98 -2.43
N MET A 68 -2.50 13.77 -2.29
CA MET A 68 -1.15 13.32 -2.64
C MET A 68 -0.69 12.17 -1.73
N THR A 69 -0.95 12.28 -0.43
CA THR A 69 -0.67 11.21 0.54
C THR A 69 -1.40 9.93 0.14
N ALA A 70 -2.68 10.02 -0.22
CA ALA A 70 -3.45 8.86 -0.67
C ALA A 70 -2.85 8.21 -1.94
N VAL A 71 -2.44 9.02 -2.91
CA VAL A 71 -1.78 8.51 -4.13
C VAL A 71 -0.46 7.79 -3.80
N MET A 72 0.37 8.37 -2.92
CA MET A 72 1.62 7.73 -2.48
C MET A 72 1.37 6.41 -1.76
N VAL A 73 0.42 6.38 -0.82
CA VAL A 73 0.00 5.17 -0.11
C VAL A 73 -0.44 4.10 -1.10
N ILE A 74 -1.28 4.44 -2.08
CA ILE A 74 -1.75 3.51 -3.10
C ILE A 74 -0.57 2.97 -3.93
N ALA A 75 0.33 3.85 -4.38
CA ALA A 75 1.49 3.46 -5.19
C ALA A 75 2.38 2.43 -4.47
N MET A 76 2.65 2.64 -3.17
CA MET A 76 3.49 1.73 -2.39
C MET A 76 2.77 0.45 -1.98
N THR A 77 1.49 0.53 -1.63
CA THR A 77 0.78 -0.58 -0.96
C THR A 77 0.02 -1.47 -1.93
N ALA A 78 -0.43 -0.97 -3.08
CA ALA A 78 -1.18 -1.78 -4.04
C ALA A 78 -0.43 -3.06 -4.51
N PRO A 79 0.89 -3.05 -4.78
CA PRO A 79 1.63 -4.27 -5.13
C PRO A 79 1.53 -5.37 -4.07
N PHE A 80 1.36 -5.01 -2.79
CA PHE A 80 1.23 -5.97 -1.69
C PHE A 80 -0.09 -6.73 -1.69
N ALA A 81 -1.10 -6.26 -2.40
CA ALA A 81 -2.37 -6.96 -2.55
C ALA A 81 -2.32 -8.09 -3.59
N VAL A 82 -1.30 -8.14 -4.46
CA VAL A 82 -1.22 -9.10 -5.57
C VAL A 82 -1.31 -10.56 -5.11
N PRO A 83 -0.55 -11.03 -4.09
CA PRO A 83 -0.65 -12.43 -3.65
C PRO A 83 -2.04 -12.79 -3.11
N GLY A 84 -2.66 -11.86 -2.38
CA GLY A 84 -4.01 -12.01 -1.83
C GLY A 84 -5.08 -12.07 -2.92
N VAL A 85 -5.02 -11.16 -3.89
CA VAL A 85 -5.90 -11.17 -5.07
C VAL A 85 -5.72 -12.44 -5.90
N ARG A 86 -4.47 -12.86 -6.13
CA ARG A 86 -4.16 -14.10 -6.87
C ARG A 86 -4.86 -15.29 -6.23
N THR A 87 -4.70 -15.45 -4.93
CA THR A 87 -5.40 -16.48 -4.15
C THR A 87 -6.91 -16.37 -4.33
N ALA A 88 -7.47 -15.18 -4.08
CA ALA A 88 -8.90 -14.93 -4.11
C ALA A 88 -9.54 -15.27 -5.46
N VAL A 89 -8.84 -14.96 -6.54
CA VAL A 89 -9.21 -15.28 -7.92
C VAL A 89 -9.21 -16.79 -8.15
N PHE A 90 -8.15 -17.50 -7.75
CA PHE A 90 -8.02 -18.95 -7.98
C PHE A 90 -9.02 -19.78 -7.18
N THR A 91 -9.52 -19.26 -6.05
CA THR A 91 -10.56 -19.92 -5.25
C THR A 91 -11.99 -19.56 -5.67
N SER A 92 -12.16 -18.72 -6.69
CA SER A 92 -13.46 -18.19 -7.14
C SER A 92 -13.83 -18.64 -8.55
N LEU A 93 -15.12 -18.59 -8.89
CA LEU A 93 -15.56 -18.82 -10.26
C LEU A 93 -15.01 -17.74 -11.20
N TRP A 94 -14.59 -18.12 -12.40
CA TRP A 94 -14.05 -17.20 -13.42
C TRP A 94 -14.97 -16.00 -13.71
N ARG A 95 -16.30 -16.21 -13.65
CA ARG A 95 -17.31 -15.16 -13.85
C ARG A 95 -17.26 -14.08 -12.75
N LEU A 96 -16.85 -14.45 -11.54
CA LEU A 96 -16.79 -13.55 -10.37
C LEU A 96 -15.37 -13.04 -10.09
N ALA A 97 -14.33 -13.65 -10.66
CA ALA A 97 -12.93 -13.34 -10.38
C ALA A 97 -12.58 -11.84 -10.44
N ARG A 98 -13.12 -11.11 -11.43
CA ARG A 98 -12.89 -9.65 -11.51
C ARG A 98 -13.55 -8.86 -10.39
N ARG A 99 -14.79 -9.21 -10.03
CA ARG A 99 -15.50 -8.55 -8.93
C ARG A 99 -14.82 -8.84 -7.60
N VAL A 100 -14.42 -10.10 -7.39
CA VAL A 100 -13.65 -10.52 -6.22
C VAL A 100 -12.32 -9.76 -6.13
N ALA A 101 -11.55 -9.69 -7.22
CA ALA A 101 -10.30 -8.94 -7.27
C ALA A 101 -10.49 -7.44 -6.97
N ALA A 102 -11.52 -6.81 -7.56
CA ALA A 102 -11.83 -5.41 -7.33
C ALA A 102 -12.28 -5.14 -5.88
N CYS A 103 -13.18 -5.96 -5.33
CA CYS A 103 -13.64 -5.83 -3.95
C CYS A 103 -12.49 -6.06 -2.95
N TYR A 104 -11.63 -7.05 -3.21
CA TYR A 104 -10.45 -7.30 -2.39
C TYR A 104 -9.50 -6.11 -2.39
N THR A 105 -9.12 -5.65 -3.59
CA THR A 105 -8.18 -4.53 -3.76
C THR A 105 -8.75 -3.26 -3.17
N GLY A 106 -10.03 -2.98 -3.41
CA GLY A 106 -10.73 -1.82 -2.85
C GLY A 106 -10.77 -1.84 -1.33
N ALA A 107 -11.11 -2.98 -0.72
CA ALA A 107 -11.12 -3.12 0.74
C ALA A 107 -9.71 -3.01 1.34
N PHE A 108 -8.71 -3.59 0.69
CA PHE A 108 -7.31 -3.49 1.09
C PHE A 108 -6.83 -2.03 1.08
N LEU A 109 -7.06 -1.31 -0.02
CA LEU A 109 -6.65 0.08 -0.15
C LEU A 109 -7.42 0.99 0.81
N ALA A 110 -8.73 0.79 0.96
CA ALA A 110 -9.53 1.57 1.91
C ALA A 110 -9.04 1.41 3.35
N ALA A 111 -8.76 0.17 3.77
CA ALA A 111 -8.18 -0.10 5.09
C ALA A 111 -6.79 0.52 5.24
N TRP A 112 -5.96 0.47 4.19
CA TRP A 112 -4.65 1.11 4.20
C TRP A 112 -4.73 2.63 4.30
N LEU A 113 -5.66 3.28 3.59
CA LEU A 113 -5.85 4.72 3.70
C LEU A 113 -6.27 5.14 5.11
N ALA A 114 -7.13 4.36 5.78
CA ALA A 114 -7.47 4.60 7.18
C ALA A 114 -6.25 4.44 8.11
N ILE A 115 -5.43 3.41 7.89
CA ILE A 115 -4.19 3.19 8.63
C ILE A 115 -3.19 4.32 8.39
N ALA A 116 -3.01 4.74 7.14
CA ALA A 116 -2.12 5.84 6.77
C ALA A 116 -2.55 7.16 7.39
N ALA A 117 -3.85 7.44 7.47
CA ALA A 117 -4.36 8.60 8.20
C ALA A 117 -4.00 8.53 9.70
N GLY A 118 -4.15 7.36 10.33
CA GLY A 118 -3.71 7.14 11.71
C GLY A 118 -2.21 7.31 11.91
N LEU A 119 -1.39 6.78 10.98
CA LEU A 119 0.07 6.97 11.00
C LEU A 119 0.46 8.43 10.76
N ALA A 120 -0.25 9.16 9.90
CA ALA A 120 0.01 10.58 9.68
C ALA A 120 -0.23 11.38 10.97
N LEU A 121 -1.33 11.12 11.68
CA LEU A 121 -1.58 11.73 12.99
C LEU A 121 -0.49 11.38 14.02
N ALA A 122 -0.08 10.11 14.07
CA ALA A 122 1.03 9.68 14.93
C ALA A 122 2.36 10.36 14.57
N GLY A 123 2.62 10.54 13.27
CA GLY A 123 3.81 11.22 12.77
C GLY A 123 3.80 12.70 13.15
N THR A 124 2.67 13.38 12.99
CA THR A 124 2.49 14.77 13.45
C THR A 124 2.69 14.87 14.96
N ALA A 125 2.13 13.97 15.76
CA ALA A 125 2.36 13.98 17.20
C ALA A 125 3.83 13.76 17.57
N LEU A 126 4.54 12.90 16.83
CA LEU A 126 5.96 12.63 17.04
C LEU A 126 6.83 13.87 16.74
N THR A 127 6.49 14.62 15.68
CA THR A 127 7.24 15.85 15.32
C THR A 127 7.01 17.01 16.28
N TRP A 128 6.04 16.93 17.18
CA TRP A 128 5.88 17.90 18.27
C TRP A 128 6.90 17.69 19.39
N ALA A 129 7.43 16.47 19.52
CA ALA A 129 8.39 16.12 20.58
C ALA A 129 9.84 16.13 20.09
N ILE A 130 10.09 15.80 18.82
CA ILE A 130 11.43 15.59 18.27
C ILE A 130 11.50 16.18 16.84
N PRO A 131 12.62 16.79 16.41
CA PRO A 131 12.82 17.20 15.02
C PRO A 131 12.54 16.07 14.02
N ALA A 132 11.95 16.40 12.88
CA ALA A 132 11.47 15.42 11.90
C ALA A 132 12.59 14.49 11.39
N GLU A 133 13.79 15.02 11.18
CA GLU A 133 14.96 14.26 10.72
C GLU A 133 15.37 13.22 11.77
N SER A 134 15.42 13.63 13.04
CA SER A 134 15.77 12.77 14.17
C SER A 134 14.69 11.69 14.38
N ALA A 135 13.42 12.07 14.35
CA ALA A 135 12.29 11.14 14.44
C ALA A 135 12.31 10.12 13.29
N GLY A 136 12.55 10.57 12.06
CA GLY A 136 12.70 9.71 10.88
C GLY A 136 13.85 8.71 11.01
N CYS A 137 15.03 9.17 11.42
CA CYS A 137 16.19 8.32 11.66
C CYS A 137 15.92 7.27 12.74
N LEU A 138 15.31 7.67 13.87
CA LEU A 138 14.93 6.77 14.95
C LEU A 138 13.93 5.71 14.47
N LEU A 139 12.95 6.08 13.65
CA LEU A 139 11.99 5.14 13.07
C LEU A 139 12.63 4.15 12.10
N LEU A 140 13.63 4.57 11.31
CA LEU A 140 14.39 3.69 10.42
C LEU A 140 15.28 2.72 11.23
N VAL A 141 15.91 3.19 12.30
CA VAL A 141 16.66 2.33 13.24
C VAL A 141 15.70 1.34 13.91
N ALA A 142 14.55 1.80 14.40
CA ALA A 142 13.52 0.94 14.99
C ALA A 142 13.00 -0.08 13.96
N ALA A 143 12.82 0.31 12.70
CA ALA A 143 12.43 -0.60 11.63
C ALA A 143 13.51 -1.67 11.36
N ALA A 144 14.79 -1.30 11.42
CA ALA A 144 15.91 -2.22 11.31
C ALA A 144 15.99 -3.19 12.49
N LEU A 145 15.86 -2.70 13.72
CA LEU A 145 15.84 -3.52 14.94
C LEU A 145 14.66 -4.49 14.94
N ALA A 146 13.48 -4.03 14.49
CA ALA A 146 12.31 -4.88 14.36
C ALA A 146 12.51 -6.06 13.40
N GLN A 147 13.50 -6.03 12.49
CA GLN A 147 13.83 -7.19 11.64
C GLN A 147 14.41 -8.36 12.42
N ALA A 148 14.98 -8.12 13.61
CA ALA A 148 15.52 -9.17 14.47
C ALA A 148 14.44 -9.88 15.29
N ASP A 149 13.21 -9.35 15.35
CA ASP A 149 12.13 -9.92 16.14
C ASP A 149 11.65 -11.27 15.56
N PRO A 150 11.72 -12.38 16.33
CA PRO A 150 11.22 -13.68 15.88
C PRO A 150 9.71 -13.69 15.60
N GLU A 151 8.91 -12.85 16.28
CA GLU A 151 7.48 -12.75 16.03
C GLU A 151 7.17 -12.19 14.65
N ARG A 152 8.03 -11.28 14.15
CA ARG A 152 7.92 -10.72 12.80
C ARG A 152 7.94 -11.80 11.73
N ARG A 153 8.78 -12.84 11.89
CA ARG A 153 8.82 -13.99 10.97
C ARG A 153 7.52 -14.78 11.00
N ARG A 154 6.92 -14.95 12.18
CA ARG A 154 5.61 -15.61 12.32
C ARG A 154 4.52 -14.80 11.62
N TRP A 155 4.57 -13.47 11.71
CA TRP A 155 3.63 -12.59 11.01
C TRP A 155 3.82 -12.62 9.50
N LEU A 156 5.06 -12.58 9.00
CA LEU A 156 5.39 -12.71 7.57
C LEU A 156 4.86 -14.03 6.99
N ALA A 157 5.07 -15.14 7.69
CA ALA A 157 4.51 -16.44 7.29
C ALA A 157 2.97 -16.42 7.31
N GLY A 158 2.36 -15.63 8.19
CA GLY A 158 0.91 -15.40 8.24
C GLY A 158 0.39 -14.57 7.06
N CYS A 159 1.19 -13.63 6.54
CA CYS A 159 0.83 -12.79 5.38
C CYS A 159 0.71 -13.58 4.07
N ALA A 160 1.41 -14.73 3.96
CA ALA A 160 1.28 -15.61 2.81
C ALA A 160 0.04 -16.52 2.88
N ARG A 161 -0.69 -16.54 4.02
CA ARG A 161 -1.82 -17.45 4.19
C ARG A 161 -3.01 -17.02 3.33
N PRO A 162 -3.49 -17.90 2.44
CA PRO A 162 -4.63 -17.61 1.59
C PRO A 162 -5.89 -17.34 2.43
N ALA A 163 -6.61 -16.26 2.12
CA ALA A 163 -7.94 -16.04 2.66
C ALA A 163 -8.87 -17.16 2.18
N ARG A 164 -9.60 -17.81 3.10
CA ARG A 164 -10.61 -18.82 2.74
C ARG A 164 -11.84 -18.09 2.21
N ILE A 165 -12.04 -18.11 0.90
CA ILE A 165 -13.19 -17.50 0.24
C ILE A 165 -14.25 -18.58 -0.03
N ARG A 166 -15.44 -18.44 0.56
CA ARG A 166 -16.56 -19.36 0.32
C ARG A 166 -17.30 -18.94 -0.94
N LEU A 167 -17.69 -19.91 -1.77
CA LEU A 167 -18.37 -19.65 -3.04
C LEU A 167 -19.62 -18.76 -2.92
N ARG A 168 -20.45 -19.00 -1.90
CA ARG A 168 -21.70 -18.27 -1.62
C ARG A 168 -21.47 -16.88 -0.99
N ALA A 169 -20.29 -16.66 -0.41
CA ALA A 169 -19.94 -15.43 0.31
C ALA A 169 -18.69 -14.76 -0.31
N ALA A 170 -18.46 -14.97 -1.62
CA ALA A 170 -17.19 -14.65 -2.24
C ALA A 170 -16.81 -13.16 -2.14
N LEU A 171 -17.80 -12.26 -2.26
CA LEU A 171 -17.58 -10.81 -2.16
C LEU A 171 -17.33 -10.35 -0.72
N PRO A 172 -18.19 -10.65 0.29
CA PRO A 172 -17.91 -10.25 1.66
C PRO A 172 -16.63 -10.91 2.22
N ASP A 173 -16.33 -12.15 1.85
CA ASP A 173 -15.06 -12.81 2.23
C ASP A 173 -13.85 -12.13 1.58
N ALA A 174 -13.97 -11.68 0.32
CA ALA A 174 -12.92 -10.91 -0.35
C ALA A 174 -12.69 -9.54 0.30
N ILE A 175 -13.75 -8.84 0.69
CA ILE A 175 -13.67 -7.56 1.42
C ILE A 175 -12.97 -7.77 2.76
N ARG A 176 -13.44 -8.76 3.53
CA ARG A 176 -12.84 -9.11 4.83
C ARG A 176 -11.38 -9.54 4.68
N GLY A 177 -11.07 -10.34 3.66
CA GLY A 177 -9.71 -10.76 3.33
C GLY A 177 -8.79 -9.58 3.05
N GLY A 178 -9.23 -8.66 2.17
CA GLY A 178 -8.47 -7.45 1.84
C GLY A 178 -8.20 -6.57 3.05
N ALA A 179 -9.20 -6.34 3.90
CA ALA A 179 -9.04 -5.53 5.12
C ALA A 179 -8.10 -6.21 6.15
N LEU A 180 -8.22 -7.52 6.36
CA LEU A 180 -7.33 -8.26 7.26
C LEU A 180 -5.88 -8.28 6.77
N ASP A 181 -5.67 -8.43 5.46
CA ASP A 181 -4.34 -8.40 4.88
C ASP A 181 -3.71 -7.01 4.92
N ALA A 182 -4.51 -5.94 4.79
CA ALA A 182 -4.02 -4.57 5.02
C ALA A 182 -3.56 -4.39 6.48
N ALA A 183 -4.34 -4.84 7.46
CA ALA A 183 -3.95 -4.77 8.87
C ALA A 183 -2.66 -5.57 9.17
N ARG A 184 -2.52 -6.77 8.59
CA ARG A 184 -1.28 -7.58 8.73
C ARG A 184 -0.10 -6.91 8.05
N CYS A 185 -0.30 -6.38 6.85
CA CYS A 185 0.70 -5.62 6.11
C CYS A 185 1.19 -4.44 6.95
N ALA A 186 0.26 -3.66 7.51
CA ALA A 186 0.59 -2.50 8.33
C ALA A 186 1.45 -2.84 9.54
N ARG A 187 1.23 -3.99 10.21
CA ARG A 187 2.12 -4.40 11.32
C ARG A 187 3.59 -4.53 10.91
N LEU A 188 3.86 -4.90 9.67
CA LEU A 188 5.23 -5.08 9.16
C LEU A 188 5.83 -3.77 8.64
N CYS A 189 5.02 -2.90 8.04
CA CYS A 189 5.50 -1.68 7.39
C CYS A 189 5.06 -0.37 8.06
N ALA A 190 4.40 -0.40 9.22
CA ALA A 190 4.01 0.81 9.94
C ALA A 190 5.21 1.69 10.29
N LEU A 191 6.32 1.11 10.79
CA LEU A 191 7.54 1.86 11.12
C LEU A 191 8.17 2.54 9.89
N PRO A 192 8.51 1.83 8.79
CA PRO A 192 9.06 2.50 7.62
C PRO A 192 8.07 3.47 6.97
N MET A 193 6.77 3.19 7.01
CA MET A 193 5.75 4.10 6.50
C MET A 193 5.63 5.37 7.35
N LEU A 194 5.73 5.26 8.67
CA LEU A 194 5.77 6.39 9.57
C LEU A 194 7.03 7.23 9.34
N ALA A 195 8.19 6.58 9.14
CA ALA A 195 9.43 7.26 8.78
C ALA A 195 9.29 8.06 7.48
N MET A 196 8.65 7.47 6.47
CA MET A 196 8.35 8.13 5.20
C MET A 196 7.42 9.34 5.35
N LEU A 197 6.45 9.28 6.26
CA LEU A 197 5.51 10.38 6.51
C LEU A 197 6.13 11.53 7.30
N VAL A 198 7.13 11.24 8.14
CA VAL A 198 7.82 12.21 8.98
C VAL A 198 8.98 12.87 8.23
N LEU A 199 9.74 12.10 7.46
CA LEU A 199 10.87 12.63 6.69
C LEU A 199 10.39 13.41 5.48
N PRO A 200 11.15 14.42 5.02
CA PRO A 200 10.86 15.10 3.77
C PRO A 200 10.97 14.10 2.61
N ALA A 201 9.82 13.58 2.20
CA ALA A 201 9.70 12.41 1.34
C ALA A 201 10.16 12.72 -0.09
N GLY A 202 11.40 12.32 -0.43
CA GLY A 202 11.85 12.18 -1.80
C GLY A 202 11.32 10.89 -2.46
N ILE A 203 11.13 10.91 -3.78
CA ILE A 203 10.80 9.70 -4.57
C ILE A 203 11.82 8.57 -4.29
N ALA A 204 13.09 8.92 -4.07
CA ALA A 204 14.15 7.96 -3.74
C ALA A 204 13.85 7.18 -2.45
N LEU A 205 13.47 7.86 -1.36
CA LEU A 205 13.10 7.21 -0.09
C LEU A 205 11.87 6.31 -0.30
N MET A 206 10.85 6.81 -1.01
CA MET A 206 9.64 6.05 -1.30
C MET A 206 9.92 4.76 -2.09
N VAL A 207 10.74 4.84 -3.14
CA VAL A 207 11.17 3.69 -3.95
C VAL A 207 11.96 2.71 -3.09
N ALA A 208 12.91 3.20 -2.28
CA ALA A 208 13.74 2.35 -1.45
C ALA A 208 12.93 1.60 -0.38
N LEU A 209 12.04 2.29 0.34
CA LEU A 209 11.19 1.67 1.35
C LEU A 209 10.20 0.66 0.74
N THR A 210 9.66 0.96 -0.45
CA THR A 210 8.82 0.01 -1.20
C THR A 210 9.62 -1.22 -1.60
N GLY A 211 10.83 -1.02 -2.13
CA GLY A 211 11.73 -2.09 -2.55
C GLY A 211 12.15 -2.99 -1.39
N LEU A 212 12.54 -2.42 -0.26
CA LEU A 212 12.87 -3.17 0.97
C LEU A 212 11.66 -3.96 1.47
N SER A 213 10.48 -3.35 1.50
CA SER A 213 9.25 -4.02 1.93
C SER A 213 8.83 -5.16 1.00
N LEU A 214 9.04 -5.01 -0.32
CA LEU A 214 8.84 -6.08 -1.30
C LEU A 214 9.89 -7.19 -1.13
N ALA A 215 11.16 -6.83 -0.95
CA ALA A 215 12.24 -7.78 -0.73
C ALA A 215 12.00 -8.62 0.53
N GLU A 216 11.54 -8.00 1.62
CA GLU A 216 11.18 -8.70 2.86
C GLU A 216 10.16 -9.81 2.63
N ARG A 217 9.13 -9.53 1.81
CA ARG A 217 8.11 -10.50 1.44
C ARG A 217 8.62 -11.59 0.51
N ILE A 218 9.42 -11.21 -0.49
CA ILE A 218 9.97 -12.16 -1.48
C ILE A 218 10.93 -13.14 -0.81
N PHE A 219 11.75 -12.67 0.13
CA PHE A 219 12.72 -13.51 0.84
C PHE A 219 12.15 -14.14 2.11
N GLU A 220 10.88 -13.90 2.46
CA GLU A 220 10.20 -14.45 3.64
C GLU A 220 11.03 -14.25 4.94
N GLY A 221 11.73 -13.12 5.05
CA GLY A 221 12.61 -12.84 6.20
C GLY A 221 13.93 -13.65 6.25
N ARG A 222 14.24 -14.50 5.26
CA ARG A 222 15.51 -15.25 5.21
C ARG A 222 16.74 -14.34 5.14
N ARG A 223 16.60 -13.17 4.52
CA ARG A 223 17.66 -12.15 4.38
C ARG A 223 17.47 -10.95 5.32
N TRP A 224 16.98 -11.19 6.53
CA TRP A 224 16.68 -10.14 7.51
C TRP A 224 17.88 -9.19 7.75
N GLY A 225 19.11 -9.71 7.83
CA GLY A 225 20.30 -8.88 8.03
C GLY A 225 20.56 -7.88 6.89
N ALA A 226 20.37 -8.30 5.64
CA ALA A 226 20.52 -7.42 4.47
C ALA A 226 19.42 -6.35 4.42
N ILE A 227 18.20 -6.70 4.83
CA ILE A 227 17.07 -5.76 4.89
C ILE A 227 17.28 -4.74 6.01
N ALA A 228 17.73 -5.19 7.19
CA ALA A 228 18.09 -4.32 8.31
C ALA A 228 19.21 -3.35 7.92
N ALA A 229 20.27 -3.84 7.27
CA ALA A 229 21.34 -3.00 6.74
C ALA A 229 20.81 -1.98 5.72
N GLY A 230 19.88 -2.37 4.86
CA GLY A 230 19.19 -1.46 3.94
C GLY A 230 18.50 -0.30 4.66
N TYR A 231 17.73 -0.58 5.71
CA TYR A 231 17.10 0.49 6.52
C TYR A 231 18.13 1.39 7.20
N LEU A 232 19.23 0.84 7.72
CA LEU A 232 20.30 1.60 8.37
C LEU A 232 21.13 2.44 7.39
N SER A 233 21.22 2.04 6.12
CA SER A 233 21.93 2.80 5.09
C SER A 233 21.14 4.01 4.57
N LEU A 234 19.81 4.04 4.75
CA LEU A 234 18.96 5.10 4.19
C LEU A 234 19.26 6.50 4.75
N PRO A 235 19.47 6.69 6.06
CA PRO A 235 19.86 8.00 6.59
C PRO A 235 21.16 8.53 5.96
N LEU A 236 22.14 7.64 5.77
CA LEU A 236 23.44 7.98 5.16
C LEU A 236 23.30 8.27 3.66
N ALA A 237 22.53 7.46 2.93
CA ALA A 237 22.39 7.60 1.48
C ALA A 237 21.59 8.83 1.05
N LEU A 238 20.79 9.39 1.96
CA LEU A 238 19.94 10.55 1.71
C LEU A 238 20.49 11.83 2.36
N ASP A 239 21.72 11.80 2.88
CA ASP A 239 22.35 12.89 3.62
C ASP A 239 21.45 13.48 4.72
N LEU A 240 20.68 12.61 5.41
CA LEU A 240 19.79 12.98 6.51
C LEU A 240 20.56 13.24 7.82
N THR A 241 21.83 13.63 7.73
CA THR A 241 22.62 13.95 8.91
C THR A 241 21.94 15.12 9.63
N PRO A 242 21.47 14.93 10.88
CA PRO A 242 20.89 16.03 11.64
C PRO A 242 21.96 17.12 11.69
N ALA A 243 21.63 18.31 11.21
CA ALA A 243 22.53 19.45 11.32
C ALA A 243 22.94 19.55 12.78
N ALA A 244 24.21 19.31 13.08
CA ALA A 244 24.74 19.43 14.43
C ALA A 244 24.47 20.87 14.86
N GLY A 245 23.55 21.05 15.81
CA GLY A 245 22.86 22.31 16.05
C GLY A 245 23.79 23.52 16.14
N HIS A 246 23.43 24.55 15.39
CA HIS A 246 23.69 25.95 15.71
C HIS A 246 22.56 26.49 16.58
#